data_AF-A0AAN7YG18-F1
#
_entry.id   AF-A0AAN7YG18-F1
#
_cell.length_a   1.000
_cell.length_b   1.000
_cell.length_c   1.000
_cell.angle_alpha   90.00
_cell.angle_beta   90.00
_cell.angle_gamma   90.00
#
_symmetry.space_group_name_H-M   'P 1'
#
loop_
_entity.id
_entity.type
_entity.pdbx_description
1 polymer ?
#
loop_
_entity_poly.entity_id
_entity_poly.type
_entity_poly.pdbx_seq_one_letter_code
_entity_poly.pdbx_strand_id
1 'polypeptide(L)'
;MDPVTIVSLVALCVTSSASLYKTIDSLKSRKQDVRHLKTEVGDLNIVLQALAKNIEETTENFEVLRLILEHCGQACKDFEEEVLDNVGKSDNRLEGVRAWAKLQLKGGDIDNFRKLIGSYKATLTIALADANLRTVKVTKQLLEKYSEMTQDTTSDLEDQIVELSQRLDVLQSEKSQTFPEDSSCQKNGGSVTTKQTLEQKASLEQCLIVCHQLLDHIEIARCSVPKSTMNATSSTTATYMTEGVDNLAPRLTADALQMCTHSINAAAQHLQDLQGSRRLPDGPDGSEIMQQLDRARQCLDIVGKAQQQRVNVFENIDTAEDSFQTIVSTIGDLIRANGLTIGARAVNIMGQMNDDSLQKITCDLRMDVAGKPSSEHVDTTFEKKHGFGHTIQPKKPYL
;
A
#
# COMPACT_ATOMS: atom_id res chain seq x y z
N MET A 1 5.14 27.32 -5.70
CA MET A 1 5.31 26.48 -4.50
C MET A 1 5.59 25.10 -5.04
N ASP A 2 6.86 24.75 -5.03
CA ASP A 2 7.44 24.12 -6.22
C ASP A 2 7.45 22.59 -6.05
N PRO A 3 6.63 21.84 -6.81
CA PRO A 3 6.62 20.37 -6.78
C PRO A 3 8.00 19.76 -7.06
N VAL A 4 8.88 20.55 -7.69
CA VAL A 4 10.31 20.29 -7.89
C VAL A 4 11.03 19.94 -6.58
N THR A 5 10.65 20.56 -5.46
CA THR A 5 11.30 20.37 -4.15
C THR A 5 11.04 18.97 -3.61
N ILE A 6 9.78 18.53 -3.55
CA ILE A 6 9.42 17.18 -3.06
C ILE A 6 9.99 16.09 -3.97
N VAL A 7 9.91 16.25 -5.30
CA VAL A 7 10.48 15.28 -6.25
C VAL A 7 11.98 15.10 -6.00
N SER A 8 12.72 16.20 -5.79
CA SER A 8 14.15 16.13 -5.46
C SER A 8 14.43 15.43 -4.13
N LEU A 9 13.58 15.62 -3.12
CA LEU A 9 13.72 14.96 -1.82
C LEU A 9 13.44 13.46 -1.91
N VAL A 10 12.43 13.05 -2.67
CA VAL A 10 12.18 11.61 -2.91
C VAL A 10 13.35 10.99 -3.68
N ALA A 11 13.85 11.64 -4.73
CA ALA A 11 15.01 11.16 -5.49
C ALA A 11 16.27 11.04 -4.61
N LEU A 12 16.46 11.99 -3.69
CA LEU A 12 17.52 11.94 -2.69
C LEU A 12 17.39 10.71 -1.80
N CYS A 13 16.20 10.45 -1.24
CA CYS A 13 15.94 9.29 -0.38
C CYS A 13 16.12 7.96 -1.13
N VAL A 14 15.63 7.85 -2.37
CA VAL A 14 15.83 6.65 -3.20
C VAL A 14 17.32 6.40 -3.39
N THR A 15 18.09 7.45 -3.68
CA THR A 15 19.53 7.32 -3.92
C THR A 15 20.28 6.95 -2.64
N SER A 16 20.01 7.62 -1.52
CA SER A 16 20.71 7.37 -0.26
C SER A 16 20.36 6.02 0.36
N SER A 17 19.08 5.62 0.36
CA SER A 17 18.67 4.28 0.82
C SER A 17 19.25 3.17 -0.04
N ALA A 18 19.31 3.35 -1.37
CA ALA A 18 19.94 2.38 -2.27
C ALA A 18 21.46 2.27 -2.06
N SER A 19 22.14 3.39 -1.79
CA SER A 19 23.58 3.39 -1.48
C SER A 19 23.83 2.65 -0.18
N LEU A 20 23.11 3.02 0.89
CA LEU A 20 23.21 2.36 2.18
C LEU A 20 22.94 0.85 2.09
N TYR A 21 21.90 0.44 1.34
CA TYR A 21 21.62 -0.99 1.12
C TYR A 21 22.82 -1.72 0.52
N LYS A 22 23.45 -1.16 -0.53
CA LYS A 22 24.63 -1.75 -1.17
C LYS A 22 25.81 -1.81 -0.21
N THR A 23 26.01 -0.77 0.58
CA THR A 23 27.06 -0.72 1.60
C THR A 23 26.85 -1.83 2.63
N ILE A 24 25.64 -1.98 3.18
CA ILE A 24 25.31 -3.05 4.13
C ILE A 24 25.52 -4.44 3.51
N ASP A 25 25.06 -4.63 2.25
CA ASP A 25 25.19 -5.90 1.53
C ASP A 25 26.65 -6.30 1.27
N SER A 26 27.49 -5.33 0.88
CA SER A 26 28.90 -5.56 0.58
C SER A 26 29.69 -6.12 1.77
N LEU A 27 29.30 -5.72 2.99
CA LEU A 27 29.95 -6.14 4.23
C LEU A 27 29.64 -7.59 4.63
N LYS A 28 28.67 -8.25 3.97
CA LYS A 28 28.31 -9.67 4.12
C LYS A 28 28.25 -10.14 5.59
N SER A 29 27.58 -9.33 6.42
CA SER A 29 27.46 -9.61 7.86
C SER A 29 26.56 -10.80 8.13
N ARG A 30 26.98 -11.66 9.07
CA ARG A 30 26.17 -12.79 9.57
C ARG A 30 25.38 -12.45 10.84
N LYS A 31 25.40 -11.19 11.29
CA LYS A 31 24.63 -10.76 12.47
C LYS A 31 23.16 -10.57 12.09
N GLN A 32 22.26 -11.00 12.96
CA GLN A 32 20.82 -10.91 12.73
C GLN A 32 20.35 -9.46 12.56
N ASP A 33 20.75 -8.57 13.46
CA ASP A 33 20.29 -7.17 13.45
C ASP A 33 20.72 -6.43 12.18
N VAL A 34 21.90 -6.75 11.64
CA VAL A 34 22.39 -6.18 10.37
C VAL A 34 21.57 -6.68 9.19
N ARG A 35 21.15 -7.96 9.20
CA ARG A 35 20.26 -8.51 8.16
C ARG A 35 18.87 -7.89 8.26
N HIS A 36 18.32 -7.74 9.46
CA HIS A 36 17.03 -7.07 9.66
C HIS A 36 17.09 -5.62 9.17
N LEU A 37 18.16 -4.89 9.49
CA LEU A 37 18.36 -3.54 8.97
C LEU A 37 18.44 -3.53 7.43
N LYS A 38 19.17 -4.47 6.82
CA LYS A 38 19.25 -4.60 5.36
C LYS A 38 17.87 -4.76 4.72
N THR A 39 17.04 -5.64 5.28
CA THR A 39 15.65 -5.84 4.82
C THR A 39 14.85 -4.56 4.95
N GLU A 40 14.93 -3.90 6.11
CA GLU A 40 14.17 -2.67 6.38
C GLU A 40 14.52 -1.53 5.42
N VAL A 41 15.82 -1.32 5.15
CA VAL A 41 16.30 -0.33 4.18
C VAL A 41 15.90 -0.70 2.74
N GLY A 42 15.89 -2.00 2.41
CA GLY A 42 15.43 -2.48 1.11
C GLY A 42 13.94 -2.25 0.88
N ASP A 43 13.10 -2.57 1.87
CA ASP A 43 11.66 -2.30 1.83
C ASP A 43 11.37 -0.79 1.75
N LEU A 44 12.11 0.03 2.52
CA LEU A 44 12.01 1.50 2.43
C LEU A 44 12.26 1.98 0.99
N ASN A 45 13.31 1.48 0.32
CA ASN A 45 13.62 1.87 -1.05
C ASN A 45 12.50 1.48 -2.04
N ILE A 46 11.86 0.32 -1.85
CA ILE A 46 10.70 -0.09 -2.65
C ILE A 46 9.56 0.93 -2.49
N VAL A 47 9.22 1.30 -1.25
CA VAL A 47 8.17 2.29 -0.95
C VAL A 47 8.51 3.67 -1.55
N LEU A 48 9.76 4.10 -1.45
CA LEU A 48 10.22 5.38 -2.01
C LEU A 48 10.14 5.40 -3.55
N GLN A 49 10.41 4.29 -4.23
CA GLN A 49 10.25 4.18 -5.69
C GLN A 49 8.77 4.23 -6.09
N ALA A 50 7.90 3.57 -5.33
CA ALA A 50 6.45 3.65 -5.54
C ALA A 50 5.93 5.08 -5.35
N LEU A 51 6.42 5.78 -4.33
CA LEU A 51 6.11 7.19 -4.08
C LEU A 51 6.59 8.11 -5.20
N ALA A 52 7.82 7.93 -5.68
CA ALA A 52 8.35 8.70 -6.81
C ALA A 52 7.43 8.59 -8.04
N LYS A 53 7.02 7.37 -8.35
CA LYS A 53 6.10 7.11 -9.48
C LYS A 53 4.73 7.74 -9.27
N ASN A 54 4.19 7.68 -8.05
CA ASN A 54 2.89 8.27 -7.74
C ASN A 54 2.89 9.80 -7.87
N ILE A 55 3.97 10.46 -7.47
CA ILE A 55 4.14 11.93 -7.60
C ILE A 55 4.20 12.35 -9.06
N GLU A 56 4.80 11.55 -9.95
CA GLU A 56 4.85 11.86 -11.39
C GLU A 56 3.47 11.79 -12.07
N GLU A 57 2.57 10.96 -11.55
CA GLU A 57 1.29 10.63 -12.17
C GLU A 57 0.10 11.37 -11.55
N THR A 58 0.26 11.91 -10.34
CA THR A 58 -0.83 12.50 -9.57
C THR A 58 -0.55 13.98 -9.30
N THR A 59 -1.57 14.83 -9.39
CA THR A 59 -1.46 16.26 -9.00
C THR A 59 -1.58 16.48 -7.49
N GLU A 60 -1.41 15.43 -6.69
CA GLU A 60 -1.56 15.48 -5.25
C GLU A 60 -0.39 16.19 -4.57
N ASN A 61 -0.70 16.80 -3.43
CA ASN A 61 0.26 17.56 -2.66
C ASN A 61 0.85 16.70 -1.53
N PHE A 62 2.13 16.32 -1.68
CA PHE A 62 2.89 15.56 -0.69
C PHE A 62 3.74 16.43 0.25
N GLU A 63 3.45 17.74 0.39
CA GLU A 63 4.20 18.65 1.27
C GLU A 63 4.27 18.16 2.72
N VAL A 64 3.26 17.43 3.21
CA VAL A 64 3.27 16.84 4.56
C VAL A 64 4.44 15.86 4.78
N LEU A 65 4.98 15.28 3.70
CA LEU A 65 6.11 14.35 3.73
C LEU A 65 7.47 15.05 3.70
N ARG A 66 7.53 16.37 3.49
CA ARG A 66 8.79 17.08 3.29
C ARG A 66 9.81 16.81 4.39
N LEU A 67 9.42 17.05 5.64
CA LEU A 67 10.31 16.88 6.79
C LEU A 67 10.73 15.41 6.96
N ILE A 68 9.81 14.47 6.71
CA ILE A 68 10.08 13.03 6.78
C ILE A 68 11.11 12.63 5.73
N LEU A 69 10.96 13.10 4.49
CA LEU A 69 11.89 12.80 3.39
C LEU A 69 13.26 13.44 3.63
N GLU A 70 13.31 14.71 4.06
CA GLU A 70 14.58 15.37 4.42
C GLU A 70 15.36 14.55 5.47
N HIS A 71 14.71 14.18 6.57
CA HIS A 71 15.36 13.41 7.63
C HIS A 71 15.64 11.96 7.24
N CYS A 72 14.74 11.30 6.50
CA CYS A 72 14.97 9.93 6.02
C CYS A 72 16.20 9.86 5.11
N GLY A 73 16.29 10.78 4.14
CA GLY A 73 17.40 10.85 3.21
C GLY A 73 18.73 11.14 3.91
N GLN A 74 18.72 12.08 4.86
CA GLN A 74 19.89 12.44 5.65
C GLN A 74 20.32 11.31 6.59
N ALA A 75 19.39 10.70 7.31
CA ALA A 75 19.67 9.59 8.23
C ALA A 75 20.29 8.39 7.49
N CYS A 76 19.84 8.08 6.27
CA CYS A 76 20.46 7.05 5.44
C CYS A 76 21.92 7.37 5.09
N LYS A 77 22.23 8.64 4.76
CA LYS A 77 23.60 9.07 4.45
C LYS A 77 24.51 9.06 5.68
N ASP A 78 24.04 9.64 6.78
CA ASP A 78 24.81 9.72 8.02
C ASP A 78 25.17 8.33 8.52
N PHE A 79 24.21 7.40 8.48
CA PHE A 79 24.45 6.02 8.88
C PHE A 79 25.39 5.28 7.91
N GLU A 80 25.29 5.53 6.60
CA GLU A 80 26.23 4.99 5.61
C GLU A 80 27.66 5.46 5.87
N GLU A 81 27.85 6.76 6.11
CA GLU A 81 29.15 7.35 6.45
C GLU A 81 29.69 6.73 7.73
N GLU A 82 28.86 6.56 8.77
CA GLU A 82 29.29 5.93 10.01
C GLU A 82 29.71 4.47 9.78
N VAL A 83 28.97 3.72 8.96
CA VAL A 83 29.36 2.35 8.58
C VAL A 83 30.72 2.34 7.88
N LEU A 84 30.91 3.19 6.88
CA LEU A 84 32.15 3.25 6.10
C LEU A 84 33.37 3.67 6.94
N ASP A 85 33.20 4.66 7.82
CA ASP A 85 34.24 5.12 8.75
C ASP A 85 34.73 4.01 9.69
N ASN A 86 33.84 3.10 10.08
CA ASN A 86 34.19 1.99 10.98
C ASN A 86 34.82 0.79 10.25
N VAL A 87 34.65 0.65 8.92
CA VAL A 87 35.20 -0.44 8.09
C VAL A 87 36.68 -0.22 7.77
N GLY A 88 37.16 1.02 7.68
CA GLY A 88 38.55 1.32 7.29
C GLY A 88 38.81 1.07 5.80
N LYS A 89 39.96 1.51 5.28
CA LYS A 89 40.27 1.53 3.83
C LYS A 89 40.64 0.16 3.20
N SER A 90 40.40 -0.97 3.88
CA SER A 90 40.86 -2.29 3.41
C SER A 90 39.70 -3.26 3.13
N ASP A 91 39.80 -3.99 2.03
CA ASP A 91 38.74 -4.86 1.46
C ASP A 91 38.65 -6.24 2.15
N ASN A 92 38.87 -6.29 3.47
CA ASN A 92 38.92 -7.55 4.20
C ASN A 92 37.62 -7.84 4.96
N ARG A 93 37.01 -9.01 4.72
CA ARG A 93 35.76 -9.46 5.38
C ARG A 93 35.81 -9.45 6.91
N LEU A 94 36.99 -9.64 7.50
CA LEU A 94 37.19 -9.58 8.96
C LEU A 94 37.00 -8.16 9.52
N GLU A 95 37.22 -7.13 8.70
CA GLU A 95 37.07 -5.73 9.09
C GLU A 95 35.61 -5.30 9.09
N GLY A 96 34.77 -5.81 8.17
CA GLY A 96 33.32 -5.57 8.19
C GLY A 96 32.64 -6.08 9.48
N VAL A 97 32.99 -7.29 9.93
CA VAL A 97 32.48 -7.82 11.22
C VAL A 97 32.93 -6.96 12.40
N ARG A 98 34.18 -6.46 12.35
CA ARG A 98 34.73 -5.55 13.37
C ARG A 98 34.07 -4.18 13.31
N ALA A 99 33.71 -3.67 12.14
CA ALA A 99 33.01 -2.40 11.95
C ALA A 99 31.63 -2.43 12.61
N TRP A 100 30.85 -3.47 12.35
CA TRP A 100 29.55 -3.68 13.00
C TRP A 100 29.67 -3.90 14.50
N ALA A 101 30.76 -4.52 14.97
CA ALA A 101 31.03 -4.63 16.39
C ALA A 101 31.40 -3.27 17.02
N LYS A 102 32.17 -2.42 16.33
CA LYS A 102 32.50 -1.06 16.79
C LYS A 102 31.27 -0.15 16.86
N LEU A 103 30.37 -0.23 15.87
CA LEU A 103 29.08 0.48 15.89
C LEU A 103 28.25 0.07 17.12
N GLN A 104 28.17 -1.23 17.39
CA GLN A 104 27.48 -1.75 18.58
C GLN A 104 28.17 -1.34 19.90
N LEU A 105 29.51 -1.39 19.96
CA LEU A 105 30.29 -0.98 21.14
C LEU A 105 30.27 0.54 21.40
N LYS A 106 30.01 1.36 20.38
CA LYS A 106 29.80 2.81 20.52
C LYS A 106 28.40 3.17 21.05
N GLY A 107 27.57 2.18 21.35
CA GLY A 107 26.28 2.37 22.00
C GLY A 107 25.11 2.20 21.03
N GLY A 108 24.87 0.96 20.59
CA GLY A 108 23.51 0.45 20.35
C GLY A 108 22.65 1.10 19.25
N ASP A 109 23.23 1.53 18.11
CA ASP A 109 22.47 2.31 17.12
C ASP A 109 21.86 1.53 15.94
N ILE A 110 22.15 0.23 15.79
CA ILE A 110 21.61 -0.55 14.65
C ILE A 110 20.10 -0.78 14.79
N ASP A 111 19.64 -1.19 15.97
CA ASP A 111 18.22 -1.43 16.22
C ASP A 111 17.43 -0.11 16.27
N ASN A 112 18.00 0.94 16.85
CA ASN A 112 17.38 2.26 16.89
C ASN A 112 17.23 2.86 15.49
N PHE A 113 18.30 2.81 14.69
CA PHE A 113 18.23 3.23 13.30
C PHE A 113 17.26 2.37 12.49
N ARG A 114 17.22 1.04 12.71
CA ARG A 114 16.22 0.17 12.08
C ARG A 114 14.79 0.59 12.45
N LYS A 115 14.50 0.85 13.74
CA LYS A 115 13.18 1.33 14.19
C LYS A 115 12.80 2.64 13.51
N LEU A 116 13.73 3.59 13.44
CA LEU A 116 13.54 4.89 12.78
C LEU A 116 13.21 4.73 11.29
N ILE A 117 13.96 3.91 10.57
CA ILE A 117 13.70 3.61 9.16
C ILE A 117 12.35 2.90 8.98
N GLY A 118 12.00 1.99 9.90
CA GLY A 118 10.69 1.32 9.91
C GLY A 118 9.53 2.29 10.08
N SER A 119 9.66 3.29 10.97
CA SER A 119 8.68 4.37 11.13
C SER A 119 8.51 5.20 9.86
N TYR A 120 9.60 5.59 9.20
CA TYR A 120 9.51 6.29 7.92
C TYR A 120 8.86 5.42 6.84
N LYS A 121 9.27 4.15 6.73
CA LYS A 121 8.69 3.21 5.76
C LYS A 121 7.19 3.05 5.95
N ALA A 122 6.73 2.80 7.18
CA ALA A 122 5.32 2.62 7.48
C ALA A 122 4.52 3.89 7.15
N THR A 123 5.04 5.05 7.54
CA THR A 123 4.40 6.35 7.28
C THR A 123 4.32 6.68 5.79
N LEU A 124 5.38 6.42 5.02
CA LEU A 124 5.38 6.63 3.56
C LEU A 124 4.41 5.65 2.86
N THR A 125 4.27 4.43 3.40
CA THR A 125 3.27 3.46 2.93
C THR A 125 1.85 3.95 3.21
N ILE A 126 1.59 4.52 4.39
CA ILE A 126 0.32 5.16 4.77
C ILE A 126 0.02 6.34 3.85
N ALA A 127 1.00 7.21 3.58
CA ALA A 127 0.81 8.34 2.67
C ALA A 127 0.48 7.90 1.24
N LEU A 128 1.13 6.83 0.75
CA LEU A 128 0.77 6.19 -0.51
C LEU A 128 -0.65 5.63 -0.46
N ALA A 129 -1.04 4.96 0.62
CA ALA A 129 -2.40 4.45 0.77
C ALA A 129 -3.42 5.59 0.71
N ASP A 130 -3.15 6.72 1.39
CA ASP A 130 -4.02 7.89 1.42
C ASP A 130 -4.22 8.52 0.04
N ALA A 131 -3.13 8.74 -0.68
CA ALA A 131 -3.16 9.23 -2.06
C ALA A 131 -4.01 8.34 -2.98
N ASN A 132 -3.94 7.04 -2.74
CA ASN A 132 -4.67 6.07 -3.54
C ASN A 132 -6.14 5.93 -3.10
N LEU A 133 -6.48 6.17 -1.83
CA LEU A 133 -7.87 6.24 -1.37
C LEU A 133 -8.64 7.36 -2.06
N ARG A 134 -7.97 8.48 -2.35
CA ARG A 134 -8.57 9.66 -2.99
C ARG A 134 -8.88 9.45 -4.47
N THR A 135 -8.18 8.53 -5.12
CA THR A 135 -8.22 8.32 -6.57
C THR A 135 -8.97 7.04 -6.99
N VAL A 136 -9.18 6.08 -6.08
CA VAL A 136 -9.80 4.77 -6.39
C VAL A 136 -11.03 4.50 -5.52
N LYS A 137 -12.06 3.84 -6.07
CA LYS A 137 -13.18 3.30 -5.27
C LYS A 137 -12.68 2.12 -4.43
N VAL A 138 -12.67 2.29 -3.11
CA VAL A 138 -12.09 1.32 -2.17
C VAL A 138 -13.18 0.50 -1.46
N THR A 139 -12.92 -0.79 -1.24
CA THR A 139 -13.83 -1.68 -0.52
C THR A 139 -13.79 -1.44 0.98
N LYS A 140 -14.89 -1.73 1.70
CA LYS A 140 -14.96 -1.58 3.16
C LYS A 140 -13.86 -2.37 3.90
N GLN A 141 -13.56 -3.58 3.45
CA GLN A 141 -12.52 -4.43 4.03
C GLN A 141 -11.12 -3.82 3.89
N LEU A 142 -10.83 -3.15 2.77
CA LEU A 142 -9.55 -2.50 2.56
C LEU A 142 -9.43 -1.22 3.42
N LEU A 143 -10.53 -0.49 3.63
CA LEU A 143 -10.58 0.62 4.60
C LEU A 143 -10.39 0.17 6.06
N GLU A 144 -10.92 -0.99 6.44
CA GLU A 144 -10.67 -1.58 7.76
C GLU A 144 -9.20 -1.94 7.94
N LYS A 145 -8.59 -2.59 6.93
CA LYS A 145 -7.16 -2.95 6.97
C LYS A 145 -6.24 -1.73 7.04
N TYR A 146 -6.53 -0.66 6.28
CA TYR A 146 -5.75 0.57 6.37
C TYR A 146 -5.93 1.26 7.73
N SER A 147 -7.14 1.22 8.29
CA SER A 147 -7.41 1.75 9.63
C SER A 147 -6.58 1.02 10.70
N GLU A 148 -6.56 -0.31 10.68
CA GLU A 148 -5.78 -1.13 11.62
C GLU A 148 -4.28 -0.85 11.49
N MET A 149 -3.72 -0.95 10.27
CA MET A 149 -2.30 -0.67 10.01
C MET A 149 -1.88 0.74 10.45
N THR A 150 -2.75 1.73 10.26
CA THR A 150 -2.47 3.11 10.65
C THR A 150 -2.52 3.28 12.17
N GLN A 151 -3.44 2.62 12.86
CA GLN A 151 -3.50 2.62 14.33
C GLN A 151 -2.28 1.96 14.97
N ASP A 152 -1.87 0.79 14.44
CA ASP A 152 -0.65 0.11 14.89
C ASP A 152 0.58 1.01 14.70
N THR A 153 0.71 1.65 13.54
CA THR A 153 1.82 2.57 13.25
C THR A 153 1.80 3.79 14.17
N THR A 154 0.62 4.34 14.48
CA THR A 154 0.48 5.45 15.45
C THR A 154 0.97 5.03 16.83
N SER A 155 0.57 3.86 17.33
CA SER A 155 1.01 3.34 18.63
C SER A 155 2.53 3.19 18.68
N ASP A 156 3.12 2.59 17.64
CA ASP A 156 4.57 2.39 17.55
C ASP A 156 5.35 3.73 17.52
N LEU A 157 4.80 4.75 16.85
CA LEU A 157 5.38 6.09 16.77
C LEU A 157 5.32 6.81 18.14
N GLU A 158 4.20 6.72 18.85
CA GLU A 158 4.03 7.30 20.18
C GLU A 158 5.04 6.72 21.17
N ASP A 159 5.21 5.39 21.18
CA ASP A 159 6.18 4.71 22.03
C ASP A 159 7.62 5.17 21.73
N GLN A 160 7.97 5.30 20.44
CA GLN A 160 9.30 5.78 20.03
C GLN A 160 9.54 7.25 20.42
N ILE A 161 8.53 8.12 20.31
CA ILE A 161 8.65 9.54 20.72
C ILE A 161 8.86 9.65 22.23
N VAL A 162 8.18 8.79 23.01
CA VAL A 162 8.39 8.72 24.47
C VAL A 162 9.81 8.24 24.79
N GLU A 163 10.29 7.17 24.14
CA GLU A 163 11.66 6.64 24.29
C GLU A 163 12.72 7.73 23.99
N LEU A 164 12.55 8.46 22.87
CA LEU A 164 13.45 9.55 22.50
C LEU A 164 13.40 10.73 23.48
N SER A 165 12.22 11.06 24.01
CA SER A 165 12.07 12.15 24.98
C SER A 165 12.77 11.81 26.30
N GLN A 166 12.64 10.57 26.79
CA GLN A 166 13.38 10.11 27.97
C GLN A 166 14.89 10.16 27.75
N ARG A 167 15.36 9.77 26.56
CA ARG A 167 16.79 9.86 26.19
C ARG A 167 17.29 11.30 26.18
N LEU A 168 16.48 12.25 25.71
CA LEU A 168 16.80 13.69 25.75
C LEU A 168 16.93 14.21 27.18
N ASP A 169 16.02 13.81 28.08
CA ASP A 169 16.05 14.25 29.48
C ASP A 169 17.32 13.79 30.21
N VAL A 170 17.76 12.54 29.95
CA VAL A 170 19.03 12.02 30.48
C VAL A 170 20.22 12.85 30.00
N LEU A 171 20.30 13.12 28.69
CA LEU A 171 21.38 13.91 28.10
C LEU A 171 21.44 15.35 28.65
N GLN A 172 20.27 15.94 28.93
CA GLN A 172 20.18 17.27 29.53
C GLN A 172 20.57 17.29 31.02
N SER A 173 20.23 16.23 31.75
CA SER A 173 20.62 16.06 33.16
C SER A 173 22.12 15.88 33.32
N GLU A 174 22.75 15.06 32.47
CA GLU A 174 24.20 14.82 32.47
C GLU A 174 25.01 16.10 32.18
N LYS A 175 24.51 16.95 31.27
CA LYS A 175 25.12 18.25 30.94
C LYS A 175 25.06 19.25 32.11
N SER A 176 24.12 19.07 33.04
CA SER A 176 23.95 19.94 34.21
C SER A 176 24.84 19.55 35.39
N GLN A 177 25.51 18.39 35.34
CA GLN A 177 26.37 17.87 36.42
C GLN A 177 27.88 18.07 36.19
N THR A 178 28.32 18.60 35.04
CA THR A 178 29.74 18.92 34.81
C THR A 178 30.13 20.23 35.49
N PHE A 179 30.85 20.13 36.62
CA PHE A 179 31.52 21.26 37.29
C PHE A 179 32.65 21.84 36.43
N PRO A 180 32.92 23.16 36.51
CA PRO A 180 34.00 23.78 35.77
C PRO A 180 35.29 23.71 36.59
N GLU A 181 36.16 22.72 36.32
CA GLU A 181 37.60 22.88 36.60
C GLU A 181 38.44 21.85 35.83
N ASP A 182 39.38 22.41 35.06
CA ASP A 182 40.57 21.82 34.44
C ASP A 182 40.46 20.55 33.58
N SER A 183 40.59 20.75 32.26
CA SER A 183 41.70 20.20 31.45
C SER A 183 41.29 19.93 30.01
N SER A 184 42.07 20.50 29.11
CA SER A 184 41.96 20.42 27.66
C SER A 184 42.11 19.00 27.10
N CYS A 185 40.99 18.32 26.82
CA CYS A 185 40.87 17.38 25.69
C CYS A 185 39.43 16.83 25.57
N GLN A 186 38.73 17.22 24.48
CA GLN A 186 37.66 16.44 23.82
C GLN A 186 36.30 16.33 24.58
N LYS A 187 35.09 16.57 24.03
CA LYS A 187 34.58 16.63 22.64
C LYS A 187 33.31 17.51 22.55
N ASN A 188 33.16 18.21 21.42
CA ASN A 188 31.93 18.80 20.88
C ASN A 188 30.77 17.78 20.61
N GLY A 189 30.80 16.58 21.18
CA GLY A 189 29.89 15.47 20.85
C GLY A 189 28.51 15.58 21.49
N GLY A 190 28.40 16.10 22.72
CA GLY A 190 27.13 16.15 23.46
C GLY A 190 26.10 17.15 22.91
N SER A 191 26.54 18.21 22.21
CA SER A 191 25.62 19.17 21.59
C SER A 191 25.08 18.70 20.23
N VAL A 192 25.81 17.82 19.55
CA VAL A 192 25.45 17.30 18.22
C VAL A 192 24.41 16.19 18.37
N THR A 193 24.61 15.26 19.31
CA THR A 193 23.64 14.19 19.60
C THR A 193 22.31 14.71 20.12
N THR A 194 22.29 15.75 20.97
CA THR A 194 21.03 16.36 21.43
C THR A 194 20.25 17.01 20.29
N LYS A 195 20.94 17.67 19.36
CA LYS A 195 20.31 18.30 18.19
C LYS A 195 19.73 17.24 17.26
N GLN A 196 20.50 16.20 16.95
CA GLN A 196 20.07 15.07 16.12
C GLN A 196 18.86 14.35 16.73
N THR A 197 18.84 14.16 18.04
CA THR A 197 17.71 13.50 18.74
C THR A 197 16.43 14.37 18.70
N LEU A 198 16.55 15.69 18.79
CA LEU A 198 15.42 16.63 18.64
C LEU A 198 14.87 16.62 17.20
N GLU A 199 15.76 16.61 16.21
CA GLU A 199 15.39 16.53 14.79
C GLU A 199 14.67 15.20 14.47
N GLN A 200 15.17 14.07 15.00
CA GLN A 200 14.49 12.78 14.91
C GLN A 200 13.09 12.84 15.53
N LYS A 201 12.96 13.39 16.74
CA LYS A 201 11.65 13.56 17.39
C LYS A 201 10.68 14.36 16.52
N ALA A 202 11.10 15.51 16.00
CA ALA A 202 10.26 16.35 15.13
C ALA A 202 9.82 15.60 13.86
N SER A 203 10.70 14.77 13.29
CA SER A 203 10.35 13.95 12.12
C SER A 203 9.33 12.83 12.45
N LEU A 204 9.39 12.24 13.65
CA LEU A 204 8.41 11.24 14.10
C LEU A 204 7.06 11.88 14.47
N GLU A 205 7.07 13.08 15.06
CA GLU A 205 5.85 13.87 15.26
C GLU A 205 5.18 14.19 13.91
N GLN A 206 5.97 14.48 12.87
CA GLN A 206 5.43 14.63 11.52
C GLN A 206 4.85 13.33 10.97
N CYS A 207 5.44 12.17 11.30
CA CYS A 207 4.88 10.87 10.92
C CYS A 207 3.48 10.67 11.54
N LEU A 208 3.29 11.06 12.80
CA LEU A 208 1.97 11.01 13.45
C LEU A 208 0.93 11.89 12.74
N ILE A 209 1.33 13.07 12.26
CA ILE A 209 0.41 13.96 11.52
C ILE A 209 -0.09 13.26 10.25
N VAL A 210 0.80 12.58 9.51
CA VAL A 210 0.42 11.82 8.30
C VAL A 210 -0.53 10.67 8.64
N CYS A 211 -0.26 9.92 9.71
CA CYS A 211 -1.15 8.84 10.16
C CYS A 211 -2.56 9.35 10.49
N HIS A 212 -2.67 10.46 11.22
CA HIS A 212 -3.96 11.06 11.55
C HIS A 212 -4.72 11.55 10.31
N GLN A 213 -4.03 12.13 9.32
CA GLN A 213 -4.66 12.55 8.07
C GLN A 213 -5.35 11.38 7.35
N LEU A 214 -4.69 10.22 7.25
CA LEU A 214 -5.31 9.03 6.65
C LEU A 214 -6.52 8.54 7.47
N LEU A 215 -6.43 8.54 8.80
CA LEU A 215 -7.57 8.15 9.65
C LEU A 215 -8.78 9.05 9.43
N ASP A 216 -8.58 10.36 9.36
CA ASP A 216 -9.64 11.34 9.08
C ASP A 216 -10.26 11.09 7.69
N HIS A 217 -9.44 10.86 6.67
CA HIS A 217 -9.94 10.55 5.32
C HIS A 217 -10.70 9.23 5.26
N ILE A 218 -10.26 8.20 5.99
CA ILE A 218 -10.97 6.92 6.12
C ILE A 218 -12.34 7.15 6.77
N GLU A 219 -12.45 8.00 7.80
CA GLU A 219 -13.73 8.30 8.43
C GLU A 219 -14.69 9.04 7.49
N ILE A 220 -14.19 10.03 6.73
CA ILE A 220 -14.96 10.72 5.70
C ILE A 220 -15.41 9.75 4.61
N ALA A 221 -14.53 8.86 4.15
CA ALA A 221 -14.85 7.85 3.14
C ALA A 221 -15.92 6.88 3.64
N ARG A 222 -15.88 6.47 4.91
CA ARG A 222 -16.92 5.64 5.56
C ARG A 222 -18.27 6.35 5.64
N CYS A 223 -18.28 7.67 5.89
CA CYS A 223 -19.51 8.47 5.93
C CYS A 223 -20.10 8.72 4.53
N SER A 224 -19.26 8.72 3.50
CA SER A 224 -19.66 8.96 2.10
C SER A 224 -20.23 7.72 1.41
N VAL A 225 -20.16 6.54 2.04
CA VAL A 225 -20.90 5.35 1.61
C VAL A 225 -22.39 5.62 1.87
N PRO A 226 -23.27 5.60 0.86
CA PRO A 226 -24.67 5.95 1.05
C PRO A 226 -25.30 5.08 2.13
N LYS A 227 -25.62 5.68 3.29
CA LYS A 227 -26.71 5.17 4.12
C LYS A 227 -27.96 5.39 3.28
N SER A 228 -28.57 4.31 2.79
CA SER A 228 -29.87 4.37 2.13
C SER A 228 -30.89 5.04 3.06
N THR A 229 -31.02 6.35 2.93
CA THR A 229 -32.17 7.09 3.42
C THR A 229 -32.94 7.47 2.18
N MET A 230 -34.02 6.74 1.93
CA MET A 230 -34.97 7.07 0.87
C MET A 230 -35.43 8.51 1.02
N ASN A 231 -35.24 9.30 -0.03
CA ASN A 231 -36.18 10.35 -0.42
C ASN A 231 -36.13 10.46 -1.94
N ALA A 232 -37.12 9.84 -2.57
CA ALA A 232 -37.33 9.86 -4.00
C ALA A 232 -37.89 11.22 -4.41
N THR A 233 -37.11 12.04 -5.12
CA THR A 233 -37.55 12.82 -6.29
C THR A 233 -36.37 13.65 -6.79
N SER A 234 -35.72 13.20 -7.86
CA SER A 234 -35.45 13.99 -9.07
C SER A 234 -34.39 13.30 -9.95
N SER A 235 -34.77 13.11 -11.21
CA SER A 235 -33.93 12.67 -12.32
C SER A 235 -32.61 13.46 -12.35
N THR A 236 -31.49 12.77 -12.17
CA THR A 236 -30.18 13.30 -12.54
C THR A 236 -29.39 12.21 -13.26
N THR A 237 -29.18 12.40 -14.56
CA THR A 237 -28.16 11.68 -15.34
C THR A 237 -26.81 11.98 -14.73
N ALA A 238 -26.27 11.02 -13.97
CA ALA A 238 -24.92 11.11 -13.43
C ALA A 238 -23.93 10.65 -14.50
N THR A 239 -23.59 11.56 -15.42
CA THR A 239 -22.47 11.35 -16.36
C THR A 239 -21.18 11.56 -15.58
N TYR A 240 -20.58 10.49 -15.08
CA TYR A 240 -19.22 10.55 -14.53
C TYR A 240 -18.23 10.27 -15.65
N MET A 241 -17.45 11.30 -15.99
CA MET A 241 -16.29 11.23 -16.87
C MET A 241 -15.29 10.22 -16.31
N THR A 242 -15.10 9.12 -17.02
CA THR A 242 -13.94 8.22 -16.86
C THR A 242 -12.88 8.66 -17.86
N GLU A 243 -12.04 9.61 -17.48
CA GLU A 243 -10.74 9.77 -18.12
C GLU A 243 -9.66 9.82 -17.03
N GLY A 244 -9.04 8.65 -16.80
CA GLY A 244 -7.65 8.56 -16.37
C GLY A 244 -7.34 8.23 -14.91
N VAL A 245 -7.69 7.05 -14.36
CA VAL A 245 -6.96 6.48 -13.18
C VAL A 245 -6.96 4.93 -13.08
N ASP A 246 -7.11 4.18 -14.18
CA ASP A 246 -7.47 2.74 -14.13
C ASP A 246 -6.35 1.73 -13.80
N ASN A 247 -5.21 2.13 -13.23
CA ASN A 247 -4.05 1.22 -13.00
C ASN A 247 -3.51 1.18 -11.55
N LEU A 248 -4.14 1.85 -10.59
CA LEU A 248 -3.52 2.11 -9.28
C LEU A 248 -3.65 0.95 -8.27
N ALA A 249 -4.80 0.30 -8.19
CA ALA A 249 -5.00 -0.86 -7.30
C ALA A 249 -4.14 -2.10 -7.67
N PRO A 250 -3.96 -2.44 -8.97
CA PRO A 250 -3.00 -3.48 -9.37
C PRO A 250 -1.56 -3.13 -8.98
N ARG A 251 -1.20 -1.85 -9.02
CA ARG A 251 0.16 -1.38 -8.68
C ARG A 251 0.45 -1.40 -7.19
N LEU A 252 -0.46 -0.91 -6.36
CA LEU A 252 -0.35 -1.06 -4.91
C LEU A 252 -0.19 -2.52 -4.50
N THR A 253 -0.94 -3.40 -5.15
CA THR A 253 -0.81 -4.83 -4.90
C THR A 253 0.55 -5.33 -5.38
N ALA A 254 1.04 -4.90 -6.54
CA ALA A 254 2.38 -5.23 -7.02
C ALA A 254 3.49 -4.76 -6.08
N ASP A 255 3.40 -3.54 -5.55
CA ASP A 255 4.39 -2.98 -4.62
C ASP A 255 4.37 -3.71 -3.27
N ALA A 256 3.17 -4.01 -2.73
CA ALA A 256 3.01 -4.83 -1.53
C ALA A 256 3.52 -6.26 -1.73
N LEU A 257 3.26 -6.87 -2.89
CA LEU A 257 3.80 -8.17 -3.28
C LEU A 257 5.33 -8.11 -3.41
N GLN A 258 5.89 -7.01 -3.91
CA GLN A 258 7.33 -6.82 -4.05
C GLN A 258 8.00 -6.72 -2.68
N MET A 259 7.43 -5.98 -1.72
CA MET A 259 7.90 -5.97 -0.33
C MET A 259 7.82 -7.36 0.31
N CYS A 260 6.69 -8.06 0.12
CA CYS A 260 6.51 -9.41 0.65
C CYS A 260 7.54 -10.40 0.06
N THR A 261 7.80 -10.28 -1.25
CA THR A 261 8.83 -11.06 -1.96
C THR A 261 10.22 -10.72 -1.43
N HIS A 262 10.52 -9.44 -1.19
CA HIS A 262 11.80 -9.01 -0.65
C HIS A 262 12.05 -9.62 0.74
N SER A 263 11.08 -9.48 1.65
CA SER A 263 11.14 -10.02 3.01
C SER A 263 11.30 -11.55 3.02
N ILE A 264 10.53 -12.27 2.21
CA ILE A 264 10.64 -13.73 2.06
C ILE A 264 12.01 -14.15 1.54
N ASN A 265 12.57 -13.42 0.57
CA ASN A 265 13.90 -13.70 0.05
C ASN A 265 14.99 -13.45 1.10
N ALA A 266 14.84 -12.41 1.93
CA ALA A 266 15.73 -12.14 3.04
C ALA A 266 15.65 -13.26 4.11
N ALA A 267 14.44 -13.74 4.43
CA ALA A 267 14.24 -14.87 5.35
C ALA A 267 14.84 -16.18 4.81
N ALA A 268 14.69 -16.45 3.51
CA ALA A 268 15.30 -17.61 2.88
C ALA A 268 16.84 -17.56 2.91
N GLN A 269 17.42 -16.38 2.63
CA GLN A 269 18.87 -16.16 2.76
C GLN A 269 19.33 -16.38 4.20
N HIS A 270 18.56 -15.91 5.19
CA HIS A 270 18.86 -16.12 6.61
C HIS A 270 18.95 -17.61 6.97
N LEU A 271 18.02 -18.43 6.47
CA LEU A 271 18.03 -19.87 6.72
C LEU A 271 19.19 -20.58 6.02
N GLN A 272 19.52 -20.19 4.79
CA GLN A 272 20.67 -20.72 4.05
C GLN A 272 22.00 -20.41 4.75
N ASP A 273 22.15 -19.20 5.29
CA ASP A 273 23.34 -18.81 6.07
C ASP A 273 23.50 -19.63 7.36
N LEU A 274 22.39 -19.97 8.02
CA LEU A 274 22.39 -20.83 9.20
C LEU A 274 22.75 -22.29 8.86
N GLN A 275 22.29 -22.80 7.71
CA GLN A 275 22.66 -24.13 7.20
C GLN A 275 24.15 -24.20 6.86
N GLY A 276 24.69 -23.19 6.17
CA GLY A 276 26.13 -23.10 5.85
C GLY A 276 27.03 -22.95 7.07
N SER A 277 26.47 -22.64 8.26
CA SER A 277 27.18 -22.51 9.53
C SER A 277 27.04 -23.72 10.48
N ARG A 278 26.42 -24.83 10.02
CA ARG A 278 26.31 -26.12 10.75
C ARG A 278 25.64 -26.04 12.13
N ARG A 279 24.64 -25.17 12.30
CA ARG A 279 23.95 -24.92 13.60
C ARG A 279 22.44 -25.18 13.64
N LEU A 280 21.82 -25.76 12.62
CA LEU A 280 20.53 -26.44 12.80
C LEU A 280 20.71 -27.95 12.81
N PRO A 281 19.92 -28.68 13.61
CA PRO A 281 19.85 -30.13 13.49
C PRO A 281 19.34 -30.45 12.08
N ASP A 282 19.99 -31.42 11.43
CA ASP A 282 19.59 -32.01 10.16
C ASP A 282 18.31 -32.84 10.37
N GLY A 283 17.22 -32.11 10.65
CA GLY A 283 15.95 -32.63 11.13
C GLY A 283 14.77 -32.21 10.23
N PRO A 284 13.64 -32.92 10.33
CA PRO A 284 12.46 -32.72 9.48
C PRO A 284 11.97 -31.26 9.45
N ASP A 285 12.05 -30.55 10.58
CA ASP A 285 11.58 -29.17 10.74
C ASP A 285 12.27 -28.16 9.79
N GLY A 286 13.57 -28.33 9.50
CA GLY A 286 14.29 -27.43 8.61
C GLY A 286 13.88 -27.57 7.14
N SER A 287 13.57 -28.81 6.74
CA SER A 287 13.06 -29.10 5.40
C SER A 287 11.63 -28.60 5.20
N GLU A 288 10.81 -28.67 6.25
CA GLU A 288 9.44 -28.17 6.25
C GLU A 288 9.42 -26.64 6.11
N ILE A 289 10.25 -25.90 6.85
CA ILE A 289 10.32 -24.44 6.76
C ILE A 289 10.75 -23.98 5.35
N MET A 290 11.72 -24.65 4.72
CA MET A 290 12.10 -24.33 3.34
C MET A 290 10.95 -24.59 2.36
N GLN A 291 10.23 -25.69 2.52
CA GLN A 291 9.05 -25.99 1.70
C GLN A 291 7.95 -24.94 1.88
N GLN A 292 7.71 -24.46 3.10
CA GLN A 292 6.75 -23.40 3.38
C GLN A 292 7.17 -22.07 2.70
N LEU A 293 8.45 -21.73 2.73
CA LEU A 293 8.99 -20.56 2.02
C LEU A 293 8.82 -20.65 0.50
N ASP A 294 9.11 -21.80 -0.10
CA ASP A 294 8.95 -21.99 -1.55
C ASP A 294 7.47 -21.96 -1.96
N ARG A 295 6.57 -22.51 -1.13
CA ARG A 295 5.11 -22.36 -1.31
C ARG A 295 4.69 -20.90 -1.21
N ALA A 296 5.20 -20.16 -0.23
CA ALA A 296 4.88 -18.74 -0.06
C ALA A 296 5.34 -17.91 -1.29
N ARG A 297 6.53 -18.18 -1.82
CA ARG A 297 7.03 -17.58 -3.08
C ARG A 297 6.12 -17.91 -4.26
N GLN A 298 5.73 -19.17 -4.40
CA GLN A 298 4.86 -19.61 -5.48
C GLN A 298 3.48 -18.96 -5.39
N CYS A 299 2.92 -18.83 -4.18
CA CYS A 299 1.68 -18.10 -3.96
C CYS A 299 1.81 -16.63 -4.36
N LEU A 300 2.91 -15.95 -4.02
CA LEU A 300 3.13 -14.56 -4.42
C LEU A 300 3.27 -14.39 -5.94
N ASP A 301 3.98 -15.30 -6.61
CA ASP A 301 4.10 -15.29 -8.08
C ASP A 301 2.75 -15.52 -8.77
N ILE A 302 1.94 -16.46 -8.27
CA ILE A 302 0.58 -16.69 -8.75
C ILE A 302 -0.30 -15.47 -8.53
N VAL A 303 -0.26 -14.87 -7.33
CA VAL A 303 -1.05 -13.67 -7.01
C VAL A 303 -0.60 -12.47 -7.86
N GLY A 304 0.69 -12.30 -8.10
CA GLY A 304 1.22 -11.25 -8.98
C GLY A 304 0.76 -11.42 -10.43
N LYS A 305 0.79 -12.64 -10.96
CA LYS A 305 0.27 -12.96 -12.30
C LYS A 305 -1.25 -12.78 -12.39
N ALA A 306 -1.98 -13.19 -11.36
CA ALA A 306 -3.43 -13.05 -11.31
C ALA A 306 -3.88 -11.59 -11.23
N GLN A 307 -3.14 -10.74 -10.49
CA GLN A 307 -3.43 -9.30 -10.36
C GLN A 307 -3.35 -8.55 -11.69
N GLN A 308 -2.47 -8.96 -12.61
CA GLN A 308 -2.40 -8.38 -13.95
C GLN A 308 -3.65 -8.69 -14.82
N GLN A 309 -4.52 -9.61 -14.39
CA GLN A 309 -5.62 -10.14 -15.20
C GLN A 309 -7.03 -9.88 -14.63
N ARG A 310 -7.20 -9.15 -13.52
CA ARG A 310 -8.53 -8.97 -12.86
C ARG A 310 -9.38 -7.83 -13.46
N VAL A 311 -9.31 -7.64 -14.79
CA VAL A 311 -10.19 -6.71 -15.50
C VAL A 311 -11.11 -7.50 -16.40
N ASN A 312 -12.40 -7.57 -16.05
CA ASN A 312 -13.42 -8.12 -16.92
C ASN A 312 -13.75 -7.10 -18.00
N VAL A 313 -13.30 -7.36 -19.22
CA VAL A 313 -13.50 -6.48 -20.37
C VAL A 313 -14.76 -6.91 -21.12
N PHE A 314 -15.70 -5.99 -21.28
CA PHE A 314 -16.88 -6.15 -22.10
C PHE A 314 -16.84 -5.10 -23.22
N GLU A 315 -16.92 -5.53 -24.47
CA GLU A 315 -16.90 -4.63 -25.62
C GLU A 315 -18.16 -4.83 -26.47
N ASN A 316 -18.67 -3.73 -27.04
CA ASN A 316 -19.80 -3.74 -27.98
C ASN A 316 -21.06 -4.37 -27.38
N ILE A 317 -21.49 -3.83 -26.24
CA ILE A 317 -22.73 -4.27 -25.58
C ILE A 317 -23.90 -3.49 -26.18
N ASP A 318 -24.80 -4.21 -26.87
CA ASP A 318 -26.03 -3.65 -27.40
C ASP A 318 -27.24 -4.12 -26.58
N THR A 319 -27.96 -3.17 -25.98
CA THR A 319 -29.18 -3.39 -25.21
C THR A 319 -30.39 -2.98 -26.08
N ALA A 320 -31.38 -3.87 -26.25
CA ALA A 320 -32.58 -3.58 -27.06
C ALA A 320 -33.55 -2.60 -26.36
N GLU A 321 -34.54 -2.07 -27.08
CA GLU A 321 -35.60 -1.25 -26.47
C GLU A 321 -36.39 -2.03 -25.40
N ASP A 322 -36.85 -1.33 -24.36
CA ASP A 322 -37.61 -1.90 -23.22
C ASP A 322 -36.93 -3.07 -22.51
N SER A 323 -35.61 -3.19 -22.60
CA SER A 323 -34.87 -4.31 -22.02
C SER A 323 -34.14 -3.94 -20.72
N PHE A 324 -33.95 -4.95 -19.87
CA PHE A 324 -33.23 -4.83 -18.61
C PHE A 324 -31.96 -5.68 -18.68
N GLN A 325 -30.80 -5.04 -18.46
CA GLN A 325 -29.50 -5.70 -18.46
C GLN A 325 -28.76 -5.41 -17.14
N THR A 326 -28.10 -6.42 -16.59
CA THR A 326 -27.29 -6.28 -15.38
C THR A 326 -25.97 -7.03 -15.56
N ILE A 327 -24.84 -6.31 -15.48
CA ILE A 327 -23.48 -6.88 -15.55
C ILE A 327 -22.73 -6.50 -14.29
N VAL A 328 -22.55 -7.46 -13.40
CA VAL A 328 -22.12 -7.18 -12.03
C VAL A 328 -21.02 -8.12 -11.59
N SER A 329 -20.03 -7.58 -10.87
CA SER A 329 -19.00 -8.35 -10.18
C SER A 329 -19.23 -8.28 -8.67
N THR A 330 -19.46 -9.44 -8.05
CA THR A 330 -19.59 -9.59 -6.59
C THR A 330 -18.26 -9.87 -5.89
N ILE A 331 -17.20 -10.11 -6.66
CA ILE A 331 -15.88 -10.56 -6.17
C ILE A 331 -14.85 -9.40 -6.15
N GLY A 332 -15.27 -8.18 -6.48
CA GLY A 332 -14.39 -7.01 -6.46
C GLY A 332 -13.42 -6.92 -7.64
N ASP A 333 -13.64 -7.70 -8.70
CA ASP A 333 -12.88 -7.58 -9.95
C ASP A 333 -13.29 -6.33 -10.73
N LEU A 334 -12.33 -5.62 -11.31
CA LEU A 334 -12.59 -4.39 -12.07
C LEU A 334 -13.35 -4.73 -13.36
N ILE A 335 -14.37 -3.95 -13.69
CA ILE A 335 -15.13 -4.12 -14.94
C ILE A 335 -14.78 -2.97 -15.87
N ARG A 336 -14.36 -3.29 -17.09
CA ARG A 336 -14.13 -2.33 -18.18
C ARG A 336 -15.17 -2.58 -19.26
N ALA A 337 -16.01 -1.61 -19.55
CA ALA A 337 -17.05 -1.70 -20.57
C ALA A 337 -16.79 -0.65 -21.66
N ASN A 338 -16.63 -1.08 -22.92
CA ASN A 338 -16.42 -0.19 -24.06
C ASN A 338 -17.48 -0.42 -25.14
N GLY A 339 -17.91 0.66 -25.82
CA GLY A 339 -18.90 0.57 -26.89
C GLY A 339 -20.25 0.08 -26.39
N LEU A 340 -20.92 0.88 -25.57
CA LEU A 340 -22.25 0.55 -25.02
C LEU A 340 -23.35 1.25 -25.84
N THR A 341 -24.26 0.48 -26.43
CA THR A 341 -25.45 1.01 -27.10
C THR A 341 -26.69 0.64 -26.30
N ILE A 342 -27.43 1.64 -25.80
CA ILE A 342 -28.62 1.39 -24.99
C ILE A 342 -29.88 1.79 -25.78
N GLY A 343 -30.78 0.83 -25.97
CA GLY A 343 -32.09 1.03 -26.61
C GLY A 343 -33.03 1.91 -25.78
N ALA A 344 -34.07 2.44 -26.44
CA ALA A 344 -35.06 3.30 -25.78
C ALA A 344 -35.73 2.60 -24.59
N ARG A 345 -35.88 3.32 -23.46
CA ARG A 345 -36.50 2.81 -22.22
C ARG A 345 -35.80 1.57 -21.61
N ALA A 346 -34.60 1.24 -22.07
CA ALA A 346 -33.82 0.17 -21.47
C ALA A 346 -33.11 0.63 -20.18
N VAL A 347 -32.90 -0.32 -19.27
CA VAL A 347 -32.20 -0.11 -18.01
C VAL A 347 -30.98 -1.02 -18.00
N ASN A 348 -29.79 -0.43 -17.89
CA ASN A 348 -28.53 -1.18 -17.80
C ASN A 348 -27.83 -0.86 -16.47
N ILE A 349 -27.56 -1.88 -15.69
CA ILE A 349 -26.87 -1.79 -14.40
C ILE A 349 -25.51 -2.45 -14.53
N MET A 350 -24.43 -1.71 -14.35
CA MET A 350 -23.07 -2.24 -14.45
C MET A 350 -22.18 -1.82 -13.29
N GLY A 351 -21.32 -2.73 -12.83
CA GLY A 351 -20.27 -2.40 -11.85
C GLY A 351 -20.06 -3.45 -10.77
N GLN A 352 -19.44 -3.02 -9.66
CA GLN A 352 -19.24 -3.85 -8.49
C GLN A 352 -20.35 -3.63 -7.47
N MET A 353 -20.94 -4.71 -6.96
CA MET A 353 -21.85 -4.64 -5.81
C MET A 353 -21.74 -5.92 -5.00
N ASN A 354 -22.04 -5.84 -3.70
CA ASN A 354 -22.11 -7.03 -2.86
C ASN A 354 -23.41 -7.82 -3.11
N ASP A 355 -23.44 -9.08 -2.65
CA ASP A 355 -24.58 -9.97 -2.86
C ASP A 355 -25.88 -9.39 -2.29
N ASP A 356 -25.83 -8.78 -1.10
CA ASP A 356 -26.98 -8.15 -0.46
C ASP A 356 -27.59 -7.01 -1.31
N SER A 357 -26.75 -6.19 -1.96
CA SER A 357 -27.23 -5.10 -2.83
C SER A 357 -27.78 -5.63 -4.15
N LEU A 358 -27.16 -6.68 -4.72
CA LEU A 358 -27.65 -7.34 -5.92
C LEU A 358 -29.03 -7.96 -5.67
N GLN A 359 -29.20 -8.65 -4.54
CA GLN A 359 -30.48 -9.23 -4.15
C GLN A 359 -31.55 -8.15 -3.96
N LYS A 360 -31.23 -7.02 -3.31
CA LYS A 360 -32.17 -5.90 -3.14
C LYS A 360 -32.58 -5.27 -4.46
N ILE A 361 -31.63 -4.92 -5.31
CA ILE A 361 -31.88 -4.31 -6.63
C ILE A 361 -32.75 -5.24 -7.49
N THR A 362 -32.41 -6.54 -7.51
CA THR A 362 -33.18 -7.54 -8.27
C THR A 362 -34.61 -7.68 -7.74
N CYS A 363 -34.82 -7.56 -6.43
CA CYS A 363 -36.15 -7.60 -5.81
C CYS A 363 -36.96 -6.33 -6.09
N ASP A 364 -36.35 -5.14 -5.99
CA ASP A 364 -37.02 -3.86 -6.23
C ASP A 364 -37.44 -3.71 -7.70
N LEU A 365 -36.58 -4.13 -8.64
CA LEU A 365 -36.90 -4.13 -10.08
C LEU A 365 -37.94 -5.19 -10.48
N ARG A 366 -38.07 -6.27 -9.71
CA ARG A 366 -39.11 -7.29 -9.94
C ARG A 366 -40.53 -6.75 -9.73
N MET A 367 -40.70 -5.56 -9.15
CA MET A 367 -42.01 -4.94 -8.96
C MET A 367 -42.50 -4.13 -10.18
N ASP A 368 -41.61 -3.71 -11.11
CA ASP A 368 -41.98 -2.89 -12.28
C ASP A 368 -42.11 -3.68 -13.60
N VAL A 369 -41.47 -4.85 -13.73
CA VAL A 369 -41.64 -5.72 -14.92
C VAL A 369 -42.99 -6.46 -14.89
N ALA A 370 -43.73 -6.38 -13.78
CA ALA A 370 -45.12 -6.84 -13.69
C ALA A 370 -46.14 -5.75 -14.11
N GLY A 371 -45.73 -4.80 -14.95
CA GLY A 371 -46.66 -3.99 -15.73
C GLY A 371 -47.53 -4.91 -16.59
N LYS A 372 -48.82 -5.02 -16.26
CA LYS A 372 -49.84 -5.62 -17.13
C LYS A 372 -49.61 -5.16 -18.57
N PRO A 373 -49.69 -6.03 -19.60
CA PRO A 373 -49.70 -5.56 -20.97
C PRO A 373 -50.81 -4.53 -21.09
N SER A 374 -50.45 -3.32 -21.52
CA SER A 374 -51.42 -2.27 -21.80
C SER A 374 -52.33 -2.78 -22.91
N SER A 375 -53.52 -3.24 -22.52
CA SER A 375 -54.65 -3.35 -23.43
C SER A 375 -54.99 -1.93 -23.85
N GLU A 376 -54.48 -1.46 -24.98
CA GLU A 376 -55.08 -0.44 -25.85
C GLU A 376 -54.09 0.00 -26.94
N HIS A 377 -54.03 -0.75 -28.04
CA HIS A 377 -54.38 -0.25 -29.39
C HIS A 377 -54.19 -1.43 -30.36
N VAL A 378 -55.28 -2.13 -30.69
CA VAL A 378 -55.27 -3.08 -31.80
C VAL A 378 -55.13 -2.25 -33.08
N ASP A 379 -53.95 -2.25 -33.67
CA ASP A 379 -53.75 -1.73 -35.02
C ASP A 379 -54.42 -2.71 -36.00
N THR A 380 -55.72 -2.48 -36.22
CA THR A 380 -56.59 -3.28 -37.11
C THR A 380 -56.07 -3.38 -38.56
N THR A 381 -55.05 -2.60 -38.90
CA THR A 381 -54.39 -2.58 -40.21
C THR A 381 -53.41 -3.75 -40.40
N PHE A 382 -52.72 -4.19 -39.34
CA PHE A 382 -51.75 -5.30 -39.39
C PHE A 382 -52.46 -6.66 -39.42
N GLU A 383 -53.49 -6.83 -38.59
CA GLU A 383 -54.28 -8.07 -38.50
C GLU A 383 -54.99 -8.41 -39.82
N LYS A 384 -55.47 -7.39 -40.57
CA LYS A 384 -56.09 -7.58 -41.88
C LYS A 384 -55.11 -8.00 -42.98
N LYS A 385 -53.82 -7.65 -42.87
CA LYS A 385 -52.82 -7.96 -43.90
C LYS A 385 -52.11 -9.29 -43.68
N HIS A 386 -51.93 -9.70 -42.42
CA HIS A 386 -51.04 -10.82 -42.10
C HIS A 386 -51.74 -12.02 -41.43
N GLY A 387 -53.00 -11.88 -41.03
CA GLY A 387 -53.79 -12.96 -40.40
C GLY A 387 -53.31 -13.32 -39.00
N PHE A 388 -54.16 -14.02 -38.23
CA PHE A 388 -53.77 -14.56 -36.93
C PHE A 388 -52.78 -15.71 -37.15
N GLY A 389 -51.53 -15.53 -36.73
CA GLY A 389 -50.55 -16.62 -36.69
C GLY A 389 -51.10 -17.81 -35.91
N HIS A 390 -50.89 -19.02 -36.43
CA HIS A 390 -51.34 -20.26 -35.80
C HIS A 390 -50.24 -20.83 -34.87
N THR A 391 -50.62 -21.18 -33.64
CA THR A 391 -49.76 -21.90 -32.69
C THR A 391 -49.49 -23.32 -33.18
N ILE A 392 -48.27 -23.59 -33.66
CA ILE A 392 -47.84 -24.93 -34.07
C ILE A 392 -47.83 -25.84 -32.82
N GLN A 393 -48.74 -26.81 -32.77
CA GLN A 393 -48.76 -27.80 -31.69
C GLN A 393 -47.57 -28.75 -31.81
N PRO A 394 -46.87 -29.08 -30.71
CA PRO A 394 -45.76 -30.03 -30.74
C PRO A 394 -46.27 -31.43 -31.12
N LYS A 395 -45.66 -32.04 -32.14
CA LYS A 395 -45.88 -33.45 -32.51
C LYS A 395 -45.56 -34.33 -31.30
N LYS A 396 -46.51 -35.17 -30.89
CA LYS A 396 -46.25 -36.23 -29.90
C LYS A 396 -45.20 -37.21 -30.46
N PRO A 397 -44.23 -37.66 -29.64
CA PRO A 397 -43.31 -38.72 -30.04
C PRO A 397 -44.08 -40.03 -30.18
N TYR A 398 -43.85 -40.73 -31.29
CA TYR A 398 -44.31 -42.11 -31.49
C TYR A 398 -43.55 -43.02 -30.52
N LEU A 399 -44.30 -43.89 -29.84
CA LEU A 399 -43.80 -45.02 -29.05
C LEU A 399 -43.09 -46.04 -29.93
#